data_AF-A0A1F7BDH9-F1
#
_entry.id   AF-A0A1F7BDH9-F1
#
_cell.length_a   1.000
_cell.length_b   1.000
_cell.length_c   1.000
_cell.angle_alpha   90.00
_cell.angle_beta   90.00
_cell.angle_gamma   90.00
#
_symmetry.space_group_name_H-M   'P 1'
#
loop_
_entity.id
_entity.type
_entity.pdbx_description
1 polymer ?
#
loop_
_entity_poly.entity_id
_entity_poly.type
_entity_poly.pdbx_seq_one_letter_code
_entity_poly.pdbx_strand_id
1 'polypeptide(L)'
;MHLIPLLLFSIVFLPTIALASFPDVPTNHPNREAIEYVQAQKIVGGYPDGTYQPNKTINRAEFAKILEESIPDAELGIGVCPMEPEDFTTFSDVRGEWFWIYVCMQQGRSIVQGYSDGTFRPASNINFAEAAKMIYRSLHLDRRGLWVSEDPASDPWFRFYVEALASANAIPVSIASFDKHITRGEMAEIIYRLKTGNNDKPSRTYKELALSGGTMPVTLYFTNRAVLEVSDCSAVLPTTRVIPKTSAVADAALRELFGGVTERERAQGLTSSFDVFERTLLSSYKGISIAYGVATVKFDAAAMAYLNGAACMQMSVKAPMERTLLQFPSIKKVQYSVDGEIVTEWDA
;
A
#
# COMPACT_ATOMS: atom_id res chain seq x y z
N MET A 1 -1.58 -41.88 72.48
CA MET A 1 -0.43 -41.28 71.75
C MET A 1 -0.77 -41.27 70.27
N HIS A 2 -1.20 -40.13 69.73
CA HIS A 2 -1.41 -39.97 68.29
C HIS A 2 -0.51 -38.82 67.82
N LEU A 3 0.49 -39.16 67.01
CA LEU A 3 1.41 -38.24 66.36
C LEU A 3 0.72 -37.70 65.10
N ILE A 4 0.52 -36.38 65.04
CA ILE A 4 0.10 -35.66 63.84
C ILE A 4 1.39 -35.29 63.08
N PRO A 5 1.58 -35.72 61.83
CA PRO A 5 2.76 -35.35 61.06
C PRO A 5 2.61 -33.89 60.58
N LEU A 6 3.59 -33.06 60.92
CA LEU A 6 3.68 -31.68 60.48
C LEU A 6 4.14 -31.67 59.02
N LEU A 7 3.20 -31.45 58.10
CA LEU A 7 3.48 -31.25 56.68
C LEU A 7 4.08 -29.85 56.48
N LEU A 8 5.40 -29.79 56.28
CA LEU A 8 6.12 -28.58 55.87
C LEU A 8 5.77 -28.28 54.40
N PHE A 9 4.91 -27.28 54.20
CA PHE A 9 4.59 -26.74 52.88
C PHE A 9 5.70 -25.78 52.46
N SER A 10 6.65 -26.24 51.65
CA SER A 10 7.66 -25.37 51.04
C SER A 10 6.99 -24.45 50.01
N ILE A 11 6.83 -23.19 50.37
CA ILE A 11 6.36 -22.13 49.46
C ILE A 11 7.47 -21.89 48.43
N VAL A 12 7.28 -22.38 47.21
CA VAL A 12 8.15 -22.09 46.07
C VAL A 12 7.79 -20.68 45.57
N PHE A 13 8.64 -19.69 45.88
CA PHE A 13 8.57 -18.37 45.27
C PHE A 13 9.11 -18.47 43.84
N LEU A 14 8.22 -18.50 42.85
CA LEU A 14 8.61 -18.29 41.46
C LEU A 14 8.85 -16.79 41.24
N PRO A 15 10.03 -16.37 40.77
CA PRO A 15 10.27 -14.95 40.49
C PRO A 15 9.36 -14.52 39.33
N THR A 16 8.48 -13.55 39.60
CA THR A 16 7.77 -12.84 38.56
C THR A 16 8.77 -11.96 37.81
N ILE A 17 9.05 -12.31 36.56
CA ILE A 17 9.82 -11.44 35.66
C ILE A 17 8.93 -10.23 35.36
N ALA A 18 9.16 -9.12 36.07
CA ALA A 18 8.54 -7.85 35.71
C ALA A 18 9.04 -7.43 34.33
N LEU A 19 8.13 -7.21 33.37
CA LEU A 19 8.48 -6.60 32.10
C LEU A 19 9.12 -5.23 32.40
N ALA A 20 10.35 -5.01 31.95
CA ALA A 20 11.06 -3.76 32.21
C ALA A 20 10.39 -2.62 31.45
N SER A 21 9.76 -1.69 32.17
CA SER A 21 9.23 -0.44 31.62
C SER A 21 10.39 0.46 31.20
N PHE A 22 10.32 1.05 30.01
CA PHE A 22 11.37 1.93 29.49
C PHE A 22 11.26 3.35 30.11
N PRO A 23 12.36 3.95 30.60
CA PRO A 23 12.34 5.28 31.22
C PRO A 23 11.88 6.40 30.28
N ASP A 24 12.11 6.25 28.97
CA ASP A 24 11.74 7.20 27.92
C ASP A 24 10.36 6.93 27.30
N VAL A 25 9.58 6.02 27.89
CA VAL A 25 8.19 5.71 27.50
C VAL A 25 7.29 5.94 28.71
N PRO A 26 6.87 7.19 28.98
CA PRO A 26 5.99 7.50 30.11
C PRO A 26 4.62 6.83 29.97
N THR A 27 3.89 6.71 31.09
CA THR A 27 2.58 6.01 31.14
C THR A 27 1.52 6.58 30.19
N ASN A 28 1.64 7.87 29.84
CA ASN A 28 0.78 8.57 28.89
C ASN A 28 1.35 8.64 27.46
N HIS A 29 2.46 7.97 27.16
CA HIS A 29 3.04 7.98 25.83
C HIS A 29 2.07 7.31 24.83
N PRO A 30 1.80 7.93 23.66
CA PRO A 30 0.79 7.43 22.73
C PRO A 30 1.07 6.00 22.25
N ASN A 31 2.34 5.65 22.03
CA ASN A 31 2.72 4.30 21.60
C ASN A 31 2.98 3.31 22.75
N ARG A 32 2.76 3.67 24.02
CA ARG A 32 3.19 2.85 25.17
C ARG A 32 2.71 1.40 25.08
N GLU A 33 1.42 1.19 24.91
CA GLU A 33 0.82 -0.15 24.86
C GLU A 33 1.40 -0.98 23.70
N ALA A 34 1.60 -0.35 22.54
CA ALA A 34 2.19 -1.00 21.39
C ALA A 34 3.66 -1.37 21.62
N ILE A 35 4.41 -0.51 22.32
CA ILE A 35 5.80 -0.74 22.71
C ILE A 35 5.88 -1.91 23.71
N GLU A 36 5.02 -1.92 24.72
CA GLU A 36 4.92 -3.01 25.69
C GLU A 36 4.54 -4.33 25.01
N TYR A 37 3.65 -4.28 24.02
CA TYR A 37 3.29 -5.45 23.22
C TYR A 37 4.49 -6.01 22.45
N VAL A 38 5.18 -5.21 21.63
CA VAL A 38 6.30 -5.71 20.82
C VAL A 38 7.48 -6.17 21.68
N GLN A 39 7.65 -5.60 22.87
CA GLN A 39 8.62 -6.07 23.87
C GLN A 39 8.21 -7.41 24.46
N ALA A 40 6.95 -7.54 24.90
CA ALA A 40 6.42 -8.78 25.48
C ALA A 40 6.44 -9.95 24.48
N GLN A 41 6.21 -9.66 23.21
CA GLN A 41 6.31 -10.63 22.11
C GLN A 41 7.76 -10.89 21.66
N LYS A 42 8.77 -10.24 22.27
CA LYS A 42 10.20 -10.32 21.93
C LYS A 42 10.53 -9.89 20.49
N ILE A 43 9.65 -9.14 19.85
CA ILE A 43 9.84 -8.59 18.50
C ILE A 43 10.86 -7.46 18.54
N VAL A 44 10.71 -6.54 19.51
CA VAL A 44 11.57 -5.37 19.65
C VAL A 44 11.98 -5.16 21.10
N GLY A 45 13.29 -5.27 21.35
CA GLY A 45 13.89 -4.88 22.62
C GLY A 45 14.24 -3.39 22.69
N GLY A 46 14.71 -2.97 23.87
CA GLY A 46 15.35 -1.67 24.06
C GLY A 46 16.84 -1.68 23.72
N TYR A 47 17.47 -0.53 23.94
CA TYR A 47 18.90 -0.33 23.78
C TYR A 47 19.67 -0.71 25.06
N PRO A 48 20.99 -0.92 24.98
CA PRO A 48 21.82 -1.24 26.14
C PRO A 48 21.80 -0.19 27.26
N ASP A 49 21.44 1.06 26.93
CA ASP A 49 21.25 2.15 27.89
C ASP A 49 19.91 2.09 28.65
N GLY A 50 19.09 1.07 28.38
CA GLY A 50 17.78 0.86 29.01
C GLY A 50 16.64 1.65 28.37
N THR A 51 16.86 2.37 27.27
CA THR A 51 15.82 3.16 26.57
C THR A 51 15.15 2.38 25.44
N TYR A 52 13.97 2.82 25.00
CA TYR A 52 13.31 2.29 23.79
C TYR A 52 13.56 3.14 22.54
N GLN A 53 13.68 4.46 22.71
CA GLN A 53 13.81 5.49 21.68
C GLN A 53 12.63 5.55 20.70
N PRO A 54 11.38 5.79 21.16
CA PRO A 54 10.19 5.69 20.32
C PRO A 54 10.17 6.68 19.15
N ASN A 55 10.84 7.84 19.28
CA ASN A 55 10.88 8.88 18.25
C ASN A 55 12.02 8.70 17.24
N LYS A 56 12.91 7.71 17.45
CA LYS A 56 14.01 7.45 16.53
C LYS A 56 13.49 6.78 15.25
N THR A 57 13.92 7.28 14.09
CA THR A 57 13.63 6.66 12.80
C THR A 57 14.34 5.32 12.65
N ILE A 58 13.71 4.39 11.95
CA ILE A 58 14.24 3.04 11.74
C ILE A 58 14.88 2.95 10.35
N ASN A 59 16.05 2.32 10.25
CA ASN A 59 16.64 2.02 8.95
C ASN A 59 16.11 0.70 8.36
N ARG A 60 16.31 0.49 7.06
CA ARG A 60 15.78 -0.68 6.34
C ARG A 60 16.29 -2.02 6.90
N ALA A 61 17.52 -2.09 7.38
CA ALA A 61 18.08 -3.29 8.02
C ALA A 61 17.41 -3.62 9.37
N GLU A 62 17.26 -2.62 10.24
CA GLU A 62 16.53 -2.74 11.51
C GLU A 62 15.09 -3.18 11.26
N PHE A 63 14.42 -2.58 10.27
CA PHE A 63 13.04 -2.91 9.94
C PHE A 63 12.90 -4.34 9.39
N ALA A 64 13.83 -4.79 8.54
CA ALA A 64 13.85 -6.17 8.07
C ALA A 64 13.93 -7.15 9.26
N LYS A 65 14.88 -6.95 10.19
CA LYS A 65 14.95 -7.77 11.40
C LYS A 65 13.63 -7.78 12.18
N ILE A 66 13.08 -6.60 12.48
CA ILE A 66 11.83 -6.45 13.25
C ILE A 66 10.69 -7.25 12.62
N LEU A 67 10.56 -7.18 11.28
CA LEU A 67 9.51 -7.89 10.59
C LEU A 67 9.71 -9.39 10.60
N GLU A 68 10.94 -9.89 10.49
CA GLU A 68 11.22 -11.33 10.59
C GLU A 68 10.83 -11.86 11.99
N GLU A 69 11.21 -11.14 13.05
CA GLU A 69 10.82 -11.46 14.43
C GLU A 69 9.30 -11.32 14.68
N SER A 70 8.57 -10.68 13.75
CA SER A 70 7.11 -10.55 13.81
C SER A 70 6.36 -11.71 13.15
N ILE A 71 7.03 -12.63 12.45
CA ILE A 71 6.38 -13.72 11.72
C ILE A 71 6.11 -14.89 12.69
N PRO A 72 4.89 -15.44 12.76
CA PRO A 72 4.60 -16.60 13.62
C PRO A 72 5.41 -17.85 13.23
N ASP A 73 6.03 -18.51 14.23
CA ASP A 73 6.94 -19.67 14.11
C ASP A 73 6.37 -20.95 13.41
N ALA A 74 5.13 -20.94 12.92
CA ALA A 74 4.52 -22.08 12.23
C ALA A 74 4.77 -22.09 10.70
N GLU A 75 5.24 -20.98 10.12
CA GLU A 75 5.52 -20.85 8.68
C GLU A 75 7.02 -20.69 8.39
N LEU A 76 7.90 -21.43 9.07
CA LEU A 76 9.31 -21.55 8.68
C LEU A 76 9.46 -22.32 7.35
N GLY A 77 8.84 -21.81 6.29
CA GLY A 77 9.37 -21.91 4.94
C GLY A 77 10.72 -21.23 4.98
N ILE A 78 11.76 -22.07 4.89
CA ILE A 78 13.14 -21.63 4.80
C ILE A 78 13.20 -20.73 3.56
N GLY A 79 13.36 -19.41 3.76
CA GLY A 79 13.95 -18.60 2.71
C GLY A 79 15.31 -19.23 2.46
N VAL A 80 15.48 -19.86 1.30
CA VAL A 80 16.69 -20.64 1.00
C VAL A 80 17.84 -19.65 0.88
N CYS A 81 18.51 -19.44 2.00
CA CYS A 81 19.71 -18.65 2.09
C CYS A 81 20.91 -19.56 1.85
N PRO A 82 21.96 -19.05 1.19
CA PRO A 82 23.22 -19.77 1.15
C PRO A 82 23.76 -19.99 2.56
N MET A 83 24.60 -21.02 2.72
CA MET A 83 25.23 -21.33 4.01
C MET A 83 26.19 -20.20 4.44
N GLU A 84 26.93 -19.67 3.47
CA GLU A 84 27.90 -18.60 3.70
C GLU A 84 27.33 -17.24 3.24
N PRO A 85 27.51 -16.16 4.02
CA PRO A 85 26.98 -14.85 3.65
C PRO A 85 27.56 -14.28 2.34
N GLU A 86 28.78 -14.66 1.98
CA GLU A 86 29.47 -14.19 0.77
C GLU A 86 28.79 -14.68 -0.52
N ASP A 87 28.11 -15.82 -0.45
CA ASP A 87 27.35 -16.41 -1.55
C ASP A 87 26.00 -15.69 -1.77
N PHE A 88 25.58 -14.83 -0.84
CA PHE A 88 24.39 -13.99 -1.03
C PHE A 88 24.74 -12.78 -1.91
N THR A 89 24.62 -12.96 -3.23
CA THR A 89 25.00 -11.94 -4.23
C THR A 89 23.82 -11.10 -4.76
N THR A 90 22.60 -11.29 -4.24
CA THR A 90 21.40 -10.61 -4.75
C THR A 90 21.47 -9.09 -4.62
N PHE A 91 22.04 -8.58 -3.52
CA PHE A 91 22.22 -7.16 -3.30
C PHE A 91 23.70 -6.82 -3.20
N SER A 92 24.14 -5.77 -3.91
CA SER A 92 25.56 -5.43 -3.95
C SER A 92 26.12 -4.92 -2.62
N ASP A 93 25.25 -4.42 -1.76
CA ASP A 93 25.51 -3.74 -0.49
C ASP A 93 25.08 -4.55 0.76
N VAL A 94 24.99 -5.87 0.62
CA VAL A 94 24.73 -6.82 1.71
C VAL A 94 25.80 -7.92 1.66
N ARG A 95 26.71 -7.95 2.63
CA ARG A 95 27.96 -8.74 2.64
C ARG A 95 28.27 -9.32 4.03
N GLY A 96 27.30 -10.00 4.63
CA GLY A 96 27.49 -10.73 5.90
C GLY A 96 27.38 -9.90 7.19
N GLU A 97 26.96 -8.65 7.11
CA GLU A 97 26.64 -7.85 8.28
C GLU A 97 25.48 -8.48 9.09
N TRP A 98 25.31 -8.13 10.36
CA TRP A 98 24.30 -8.72 11.26
C TRP A 98 22.87 -8.82 10.70
N PHE A 99 22.53 -8.01 9.69
CA PHE A 99 21.22 -8.00 9.05
C PHE A 99 21.10 -8.89 7.80
N TRP A 100 22.20 -9.46 7.29
CA TRP A 100 22.24 -10.16 5.99
C TRP A 100 21.21 -11.28 5.92
N ILE A 101 21.08 -12.05 7.01
CA ILE A 101 20.20 -13.22 7.06
C ILE A 101 18.73 -12.82 6.98
N TYR A 102 18.34 -11.72 7.65
CA TYR A 102 16.97 -11.21 7.61
C TYR A 102 16.62 -10.70 6.21
N VAL A 103 17.56 -10.00 5.56
CA VAL A 103 17.39 -9.52 4.20
C VAL A 103 17.27 -10.68 3.22
N CYS A 104 18.10 -11.72 3.38
CA CYS A 104 18.05 -12.92 2.56
C CYS A 104 16.72 -13.67 2.72
N MET A 105 16.27 -13.92 3.96
CA MET A 105 14.98 -14.58 4.22
C MET A 105 13.81 -13.81 3.60
N GLN A 106 13.80 -12.48 3.74
CA GLN A 106 12.77 -11.64 3.17
C GLN A 106 12.82 -11.56 1.65
N GLN A 107 14.01 -11.62 1.05
CA GLN A 107 14.16 -11.74 -0.39
C GLN A 107 13.60 -13.08 -0.89
N GLY A 108 13.90 -14.19 -0.21
CA GLY A 108 13.41 -15.51 -0.58
C GLY A 108 11.88 -15.61 -0.49
N ARG A 109 11.26 -14.87 0.43
CA ARG A 109 9.79 -14.74 0.56
C ARG A 109 9.17 -13.66 -0.32
N SER A 110 9.96 -13.04 -1.21
CA SER A 110 9.53 -11.92 -2.04
C SER A 110 8.97 -10.74 -1.23
N ILE A 111 9.34 -10.56 0.03
CA ILE A 111 8.97 -9.38 0.84
C ILE A 111 9.77 -8.17 0.34
N VAL A 112 11.07 -8.38 0.08
CA VAL A 112 12.02 -7.37 -0.40
C VAL A 112 12.55 -7.75 -1.79
N GLN A 113 12.66 -6.77 -2.68
CA GLN A 113 13.21 -6.95 -4.04
C GLN A 113 14.42 -6.05 -4.33
N GLY A 114 14.78 -5.17 -3.40
CA GLY A 114 15.81 -4.15 -3.61
C GLY A 114 15.37 -3.03 -4.56
N TYR A 115 16.34 -2.19 -4.92
CA TYR A 115 16.19 -1.09 -5.87
C TYR A 115 16.71 -1.51 -7.25
N SER A 116 16.35 -0.74 -8.28
CA SER A 116 16.73 -1.02 -9.67
C SER A 116 18.24 -0.99 -9.94
N ASP A 117 19.02 -0.40 -9.03
CA ASP A 117 20.49 -0.37 -9.06
C ASP A 117 21.12 -1.63 -8.43
N GLY A 118 20.32 -2.61 -8.02
CA GLY A 118 20.78 -3.84 -7.39
C GLY A 118 21.13 -3.71 -5.91
N THR A 119 20.73 -2.62 -5.25
CA THR A 119 21.01 -2.38 -3.81
C THR A 119 19.80 -2.68 -2.91
N PHE A 120 20.05 -2.95 -1.64
CA PHE A 120 19.04 -3.01 -0.58
C PHE A 120 18.93 -1.69 0.21
N ARG A 121 20.04 -0.94 0.31
CA ARG A 121 20.21 0.31 1.08
C ARG A 121 19.95 0.13 2.58
N PRO A 122 20.69 -0.76 3.28
CA PRO A 122 20.40 -1.15 4.66
C PRO A 122 20.40 0.01 5.66
N ALA A 123 21.30 0.98 5.47
CA ALA A 123 21.46 2.13 6.37
C ALA A 123 20.47 3.27 6.09
N SER A 124 19.74 3.25 4.97
CA SER A 124 18.75 4.27 4.67
C SER A 124 17.53 4.13 5.59
N ASN A 125 17.01 5.26 6.06
CA ASN A 125 15.74 5.27 6.80
C ASN A 125 14.60 4.76 5.91
N ILE A 126 13.75 3.90 6.45
CA ILE A 126 12.61 3.38 5.71
C ILE A 126 11.46 4.39 5.72
N ASN A 127 10.87 4.66 4.56
CA ASN A 127 9.66 5.47 4.44
C ASN A 127 8.38 4.63 4.61
N PHE A 128 7.25 5.30 4.82
CA PHE A 128 5.97 4.62 5.08
C PHE A 128 5.49 3.74 3.92
N ALA A 129 5.66 4.16 2.66
CA ALA A 129 5.30 3.36 1.49
C ALA A 129 6.05 2.02 1.44
N GLU A 130 7.36 2.06 1.66
CA GLU A 130 8.22 0.87 1.77
C GLU A 130 7.82 0.00 2.96
N ALA A 131 7.60 0.61 4.12
CA ALA A 131 7.20 -0.10 5.32
C ALA A 131 5.85 -0.82 5.13
N ALA A 132 4.86 -0.17 4.51
CA ALA A 132 3.54 -0.75 4.26
C ALA A 132 3.64 -2.01 3.40
N LYS A 133 4.43 -1.99 2.32
CA LYS A 133 4.67 -3.18 1.48
C LYS A 133 5.30 -4.31 2.26
N MET A 134 6.35 -4.01 3.02
CA MET A 134 7.07 -5.04 3.77
C MET A 134 6.18 -5.64 4.88
N ILE A 135 5.45 -4.81 5.64
CA ILE A 135 4.49 -5.27 6.67
C ILE A 135 3.41 -6.16 6.07
N TYR A 136 2.78 -5.72 4.97
CA TYR A 136 1.71 -6.46 4.32
C TYR A 136 2.14 -7.89 3.96
N ARG A 137 3.32 -8.01 3.34
CA ARG A 137 3.88 -9.30 2.90
C ARG A 137 4.36 -10.15 4.08
N SER A 138 5.05 -9.55 5.06
CA SER A 138 5.57 -10.27 6.24
C SER A 138 4.47 -10.83 7.14
N LEU A 139 3.34 -10.12 7.29
CA LEU A 139 2.25 -10.55 8.16
C LEU A 139 1.15 -11.34 7.42
N HIS A 140 1.39 -11.72 6.15
CA HIS A 140 0.47 -12.46 5.29
C HIS A 140 -0.96 -11.90 5.35
N LEU A 141 -1.09 -10.57 5.21
CA LEU A 141 -2.38 -9.90 5.36
C LEU A 141 -3.39 -10.31 4.28
N ASP A 142 -2.91 -10.72 3.10
CA ASP A 142 -3.69 -11.42 2.07
C ASP A 142 -4.45 -12.62 2.66
N ARG A 143 -3.75 -13.54 3.31
CA ARG A 143 -4.37 -14.76 3.89
C ARG A 143 -5.35 -14.47 5.02
N ARG A 144 -5.27 -13.28 5.62
CA ARG A 144 -6.14 -12.85 6.73
C ARG A 144 -7.43 -12.17 6.26
N GLY A 145 -7.75 -12.21 4.97
CA GLY A 145 -8.98 -11.65 4.45
C GLY A 145 -8.90 -10.16 4.12
N LEU A 146 -7.72 -9.53 4.27
CA LEU A 146 -7.48 -8.14 3.86
C LEU A 146 -7.11 -8.08 2.36
N TRP A 147 -7.92 -8.77 1.56
CA TRP A 147 -7.84 -8.73 0.10
C TRP A 147 -8.40 -7.39 -0.36
N VAL A 148 -7.50 -6.50 -0.75
CA VAL A 148 -7.85 -5.45 -1.71
C VAL A 148 -7.77 -6.11 -3.09
N SER A 149 -8.61 -5.75 -4.06
CA SER A 149 -8.63 -6.41 -5.38
C SER A 149 -7.23 -6.55 -5.98
N GLU A 150 -6.87 -7.74 -6.46
CA GLU A 150 -5.54 -8.08 -6.99
C GLU A 150 -5.11 -7.11 -8.09
N ASP A 151 -4.25 -6.15 -7.73
CA ASP A 151 -3.29 -5.57 -8.65
C ASP A 151 -2.00 -5.18 -7.90
N PRO A 152 -1.01 -6.10 -7.79
CA PRO A 152 0.31 -5.76 -7.27
C PRO A 152 1.08 -4.76 -8.14
N ALA A 153 0.53 -4.37 -9.32
CA ALA A 153 0.96 -3.23 -10.12
C ALA A 153 0.08 -1.98 -9.88
N SER A 154 -0.53 -1.83 -8.69
CA SER A 154 -1.20 -0.59 -8.29
C SER A 154 -0.29 0.59 -8.59
N ASP A 155 -0.78 1.65 -9.24
CA ASP A 155 -0.04 2.89 -9.43
C ASP A 155 -0.57 3.94 -8.43
N PRO A 156 0.29 4.51 -7.55
CA PRO A 156 1.71 4.15 -7.34
C PRO A 156 1.87 2.76 -6.72
N TRP A 157 3.01 2.10 -6.95
CA TRP A 157 3.34 0.70 -6.58
C TRP A 157 3.01 0.30 -5.14
N PHE A 158 2.88 1.27 -4.24
CA PHE A 158 2.60 1.07 -2.83
C PHE A 158 1.13 1.19 -2.44
N ARG A 159 0.27 1.70 -3.33
CA ARG A 159 -1.12 2.05 -3.03
C ARG A 159 -1.87 0.89 -2.40
N PHE A 160 -1.79 -0.28 -3.03
CA PHE A 160 -2.43 -1.49 -2.56
C PHE A 160 -2.06 -1.83 -1.11
N TYR A 161 -0.78 -1.78 -0.76
CA TYR A 161 -0.30 -2.11 0.58
C TYR A 161 -0.78 -1.10 1.63
N VAL A 162 -0.81 0.19 1.26
CA VAL A 162 -1.30 1.23 2.16
C VAL A 162 -2.81 1.13 2.36
N GLU A 163 -3.59 0.82 1.32
CA GLU A 163 -5.04 0.59 1.43
C GLU A 163 -5.34 -0.61 2.32
N ALA A 164 -4.55 -1.69 2.24
CA ALA A 164 -4.68 -2.83 3.14
C ALA A 164 -4.45 -2.45 4.61
N LEU A 165 -3.37 -1.72 4.92
CA LEU A 165 -3.13 -1.21 6.29
C LEU A 165 -4.23 -0.25 6.75
N ALA A 166 -4.73 0.62 5.87
CA ALA A 166 -5.82 1.54 6.18
C ALA A 166 -7.13 0.79 6.49
N SER A 167 -7.45 -0.27 5.74
CA SER A 167 -8.64 -1.10 5.95
C SER A 167 -8.63 -1.82 7.30
N ALA A 168 -7.44 -2.11 7.82
CA ALA A 168 -7.22 -2.66 9.15
C ALA A 168 -7.12 -1.60 10.25
N ASN A 169 -7.40 -0.31 9.94
CA ASN A 169 -7.21 0.84 10.84
C ASN A 169 -5.80 0.87 11.48
N ALA A 170 -4.77 0.45 10.73
CA ALA A 170 -3.45 0.24 11.28
C ALA A 170 -2.48 1.41 11.07
N ILE A 171 -2.91 2.53 10.47
CA ILE A 171 -2.02 3.65 10.11
C ILE A 171 -2.12 4.77 11.15
N PRO A 172 -1.10 4.99 11.99
CA PRO A 172 -1.13 6.07 12.99
C PRO A 172 -1.34 7.45 12.35
N VAL A 173 -2.09 8.33 13.03
CA VAL A 173 -2.36 9.70 12.55
C VAL A 173 -1.13 10.59 12.40
N SER A 174 -0.03 10.23 13.08
CA SER A 174 1.28 10.88 12.97
C SER A 174 1.97 10.61 11.63
N ILE A 175 1.55 9.58 10.90
CA ILE A 175 2.01 9.34 9.54
C ILE A 175 1.33 10.37 8.63
N ALA A 176 2.12 11.35 8.20
CA ALA A 176 1.63 12.51 7.47
C ALA A 176 1.73 12.37 5.95
N SER A 177 2.56 11.45 5.42
CA SER A 177 2.76 11.25 3.98
C SER A 177 3.36 9.88 3.69
N PHE A 178 3.35 9.46 2.43
CA PHE A 178 3.91 8.16 2.00
C PHE A 178 5.45 8.10 2.10
N ASP A 179 6.13 9.23 1.91
CA ASP A 179 7.59 9.35 1.95
C ASP A 179 8.14 9.64 3.36
N LYS A 180 7.26 9.85 4.34
CA LYS A 180 7.66 10.05 5.75
C LYS A 180 8.48 8.86 6.23
N HIS A 181 9.66 9.12 6.78
CA HIS A 181 10.40 8.11 7.54
C HIS A 181 9.67 7.74 8.84
N ILE A 182 9.47 6.45 9.06
CA ILE A 182 8.73 5.95 10.23
C ILE A 182 9.62 5.82 11.46
N THR A 183 9.05 6.07 12.63
CA THR A 183 9.74 5.93 13.92
C THR A 183 9.53 4.54 14.53
N ARG A 184 10.33 4.20 15.55
CA ARG A 184 10.17 2.97 16.35
C ARG A 184 8.79 2.87 16.99
N GLY A 185 8.26 3.97 17.53
CA GLY A 185 6.93 4.01 18.13
C GLY A 185 5.82 3.78 17.11
N GLU A 186 5.91 4.40 15.92
CA GLU A 186 4.93 4.21 14.85
C GLU A 186 4.95 2.79 14.28
N MET A 187 6.14 2.23 14.06
CA MET A 187 6.30 0.83 13.67
C MET A 187 5.64 -0.10 14.71
N ALA A 188 5.90 0.12 16.00
CA ALA A 188 5.34 -0.72 17.06
C ALA A 188 3.81 -0.65 17.05
N GLU A 189 3.26 0.56 16.86
CA GLU A 189 1.82 0.76 16.77
C GLU A 189 1.19 0.06 15.57
N ILE A 190 1.79 0.14 14.37
CA ILE A 190 1.26 -0.55 13.19
C ILE A 190 1.25 -2.07 13.43
N ILE A 191 2.35 -2.64 13.92
CA ILE A 191 2.46 -4.07 14.20
C ILE A 191 1.46 -4.50 15.28
N TYR A 192 1.35 -3.73 16.36
CA TYR A 192 0.39 -3.98 17.44
C TYR A 192 -1.04 -4.06 16.90
N ARG A 193 -1.51 -3.01 16.21
CA ARG A 193 -2.87 -2.95 15.66
C ARG A 193 -3.16 -4.12 14.71
N LEU A 194 -2.22 -4.45 13.82
CA LEU A 194 -2.39 -5.55 12.87
C LEU A 194 -2.42 -6.93 13.55
N LYS A 195 -1.59 -7.14 14.58
CA LYS A 195 -1.53 -8.45 15.26
C LYS A 195 -2.66 -8.67 16.25
N THR A 196 -3.15 -7.61 16.92
CA THR A 196 -4.20 -7.73 17.94
C THR A 196 -5.60 -7.40 17.40
N GLY A 197 -5.70 -6.70 16.27
CA GLY A 197 -6.94 -6.14 15.78
C GLY A 197 -7.44 -4.93 16.59
N ASN A 198 -6.60 -4.39 17.49
CA ASN A 198 -6.97 -3.21 18.27
C ASN A 198 -7.05 -1.97 17.35
N ASN A 199 -8.23 -1.35 17.31
CA ASN A 199 -8.57 -0.19 16.49
C ASN A 199 -9.13 0.97 17.32
N ASP A 200 -8.76 1.05 18.60
CA ASP A 200 -9.19 2.06 19.58
C ASP A 200 -8.74 3.49 19.24
N LYS A 201 -7.62 3.63 18.53
CA LYS A 201 -7.06 4.91 18.13
C LYS A 201 -7.43 5.27 16.68
N PRO A 202 -7.56 6.58 16.36
CA PRO A 202 -7.81 7.02 15.00
C PRO A 202 -6.70 6.52 14.05
N SER A 203 -7.08 6.28 12.80
CA SER A 203 -6.19 5.82 11.73
C SER A 203 -6.34 6.69 10.49
N ARG A 204 -5.26 6.85 9.73
CA ARG A 204 -5.31 7.49 8.40
C ARG A 204 -5.89 6.55 7.35
N THR A 205 -6.51 7.14 6.34
CA THR A 205 -6.83 6.48 5.08
C THR A 205 -5.78 6.78 4.02
N TYR A 206 -5.73 5.97 2.95
CA TYR A 206 -4.90 6.26 1.78
C TYR A 206 -5.20 7.66 1.19
N LYS A 207 -6.49 8.02 1.10
CA LYS A 207 -6.93 9.30 0.52
C LYS A 207 -6.40 10.49 1.32
N GLU A 208 -6.42 10.42 2.65
CA GLU A 208 -5.88 11.50 3.51
C GLU A 208 -4.38 11.67 3.34
N LEU A 209 -3.63 10.56 3.27
CA LEU A 209 -2.17 10.58 3.03
C LEU A 209 -1.81 11.08 1.64
N ALA A 210 -2.65 10.77 0.65
CA ALA A 210 -2.43 11.24 -0.70
C ALA A 210 -2.66 12.76 -0.80
N LEU A 211 -3.67 13.30 -0.10
CA LEU A 211 -3.98 14.73 -0.11
C LEU A 211 -2.97 15.58 0.68
N SER A 212 -2.35 15.03 1.73
CA SER A 212 -1.37 15.75 2.55
C SER A 212 -0.02 15.99 1.86
N GLY A 213 0.33 15.21 0.84
CA GLY A 213 1.46 15.47 -0.08
C GLY A 213 1.28 16.70 -0.98
N GLY A 214 0.20 17.45 -0.78
CA GLY A 214 -0.25 18.54 -1.62
C GLY A 214 -1.10 18.04 -2.77
N THR A 215 -1.79 18.97 -3.41
CA THR A 215 -2.71 18.66 -4.50
C THR A 215 -2.31 19.37 -5.80
N MET A 216 -2.84 18.87 -6.91
CA MET A 216 -2.72 19.50 -8.22
C MET A 216 -4.05 19.41 -8.97
N PRO A 217 -4.39 20.43 -9.78
CA PRO A 217 -5.56 20.35 -10.64
C PRO A 217 -5.31 19.37 -11.79
N VAL A 218 -6.36 18.67 -12.20
CA VAL A 218 -6.40 17.86 -13.42
C VAL A 218 -7.71 18.12 -14.14
N THR A 219 -7.65 18.30 -15.46
CA THR A 219 -8.85 18.45 -16.28
C THR A 219 -9.32 17.08 -16.73
N LEU A 220 -10.56 16.74 -16.44
CA LEU A 220 -11.24 15.52 -16.90
C LEU A 220 -12.30 15.92 -17.92
N TYR A 221 -12.60 15.03 -18.85
CA TYR A 221 -13.61 15.28 -19.88
C TYR A 221 -14.73 14.28 -19.73
N PHE A 222 -15.95 14.76 -19.52
CA PHE A 222 -17.15 13.92 -19.39
C PHE A 222 -18.14 14.21 -20.52
N THR A 223 -19.06 13.28 -20.77
CA THR A 223 -20.17 13.54 -21.68
C THR A 223 -21.17 14.50 -21.02
N ASN A 224 -22.12 15.03 -21.79
CA ASN A 224 -23.22 15.84 -21.26
C ASN A 224 -24.53 15.32 -21.86
N ARG A 225 -25.59 15.34 -21.06
CA ARG A 225 -26.94 14.99 -21.50
C ARG A 225 -27.41 15.74 -22.75
N ALA A 226 -27.13 17.04 -22.85
CA ALA A 226 -27.48 17.85 -24.03
C ALA A 226 -26.67 17.45 -25.27
N VAL A 227 -25.46 16.91 -25.08
CA VAL A 227 -24.62 16.41 -26.18
C VAL A 227 -25.13 15.07 -26.69
N LEU A 228 -25.67 14.21 -25.82
CA LEU A 228 -26.26 12.93 -26.25
C LEU A 228 -27.51 13.10 -27.14
N GLU A 229 -28.14 14.28 -27.11
CA GLU A 229 -29.28 14.65 -27.96
C GLU A 229 -28.83 15.19 -29.35
N VAL A 230 -27.55 15.56 -29.48
CA VAL A 230 -26.93 16.05 -30.71
C VAL A 230 -26.09 14.90 -31.24
N SER A 231 -26.28 14.48 -32.49
CA SER A 231 -25.72 13.24 -33.07
C SER A 231 -24.16 13.08 -33.09
N ASP A 232 -23.39 13.88 -32.34
CA ASP A 232 -21.95 13.72 -32.12
C ASP A 232 -21.67 12.95 -30.81
N CYS A 233 -21.46 11.65 -30.94
CA CYS A 233 -21.19 10.77 -29.81
C CYS A 233 -19.77 10.93 -29.21
N SER A 234 -18.92 11.77 -29.81
CA SER A 234 -17.56 12.03 -29.34
C SER A 234 -17.43 13.34 -28.54
N ALA A 235 -18.50 14.13 -28.48
CA ALA A 235 -18.46 15.41 -27.81
C ALA A 235 -18.40 15.26 -26.28
N VAL A 236 -17.52 16.05 -25.67
CA VAL A 236 -17.22 16.02 -24.24
C VAL A 236 -17.02 17.44 -23.71
N LEU A 237 -17.26 17.63 -22.41
CA LEU A 237 -17.04 18.89 -21.70
C LEU A 237 -15.97 18.72 -20.63
N PRO A 238 -15.08 19.72 -20.46
CA PRO A 238 -14.07 19.69 -19.42
C PRO A 238 -14.68 20.00 -18.04
N THR A 239 -14.15 19.36 -17.02
CA THR A 239 -14.29 19.71 -15.60
C THR A 239 -12.92 19.62 -14.94
N THR A 240 -12.64 20.47 -13.97
CA THR A 240 -11.37 20.42 -13.24
C THR A 240 -11.59 19.78 -11.88
N ARG A 241 -10.83 18.70 -11.61
CA ARG A 241 -10.73 18.10 -10.28
C ARG A 241 -9.39 18.42 -9.64
N VAL A 242 -9.35 18.25 -8.33
CA VAL A 242 -8.13 18.38 -7.53
C VAL A 242 -7.75 16.98 -7.06
N ILE A 243 -6.57 16.53 -7.48
CA ILE A 243 -6.03 15.22 -7.11
C ILE A 243 -4.78 15.38 -6.24
N PRO A 244 -4.42 14.37 -5.44
CA PRO A 244 -3.08 14.24 -4.87
C PRO A 244 -1.97 14.53 -5.89
N LYS A 245 -0.94 15.27 -5.48
CA LYS A 245 0.27 15.41 -6.29
C LYS A 245 0.88 14.03 -6.53
N THR A 246 1.16 13.71 -7.79
CA THR A 246 1.76 12.44 -8.20
C THR A 246 2.60 12.65 -9.46
N SER A 247 3.62 11.83 -9.66
CA SER A 247 4.31 11.73 -10.96
C SER A 247 3.49 10.94 -11.99
N ALA A 248 2.56 10.09 -11.54
CA ALA A 248 1.66 9.30 -12.38
C ALA A 248 0.34 10.04 -12.67
N VAL A 249 0.43 11.29 -13.12
CA VAL A 249 -0.76 12.17 -13.29
C VAL A 249 -1.78 11.59 -14.25
N ALA A 250 -1.34 10.94 -15.33
CA ALA A 250 -2.22 10.32 -16.32
C ALA A 250 -3.03 9.16 -15.74
N ASP A 251 -2.40 8.29 -14.93
CA ASP A 251 -3.11 7.20 -14.26
C ASP A 251 -4.14 7.73 -13.26
N ALA A 252 -3.73 8.70 -12.43
CA ALA A 252 -4.62 9.33 -11.46
C ALA A 252 -5.82 10.02 -12.14
N ALA A 253 -5.60 10.68 -13.28
CA ALA A 253 -6.66 11.30 -14.08
C ALA A 253 -7.69 10.26 -14.56
N LEU A 254 -7.23 9.12 -15.09
CA LEU A 254 -8.10 8.05 -15.57
C LEU A 254 -8.90 7.41 -14.43
N ARG A 255 -8.29 7.20 -13.25
CA ARG A 255 -9.01 6.66 -12.09
C ARG A 255 -10.14 7.58 -11.65
N GLU A 256 -9.89 8.89 -11.62
CA GLU A 256 -10.93 9.88 -11.32
C GLU A 256 -12.04 9.90 -12.39
N LEU A 257 -11.65 9.81 -13.67
CA LEU A 257 -12.59 9.75 -14.79
C LEU A 257 -13.50 8.52 -14.70
N PHE A 258 -12.92 7.33 -14.47
CA PHE A 258 -13.66 6.07 -14.38
C PHE A 258 -14.46 5.92 -13.10
N GLY A 259 -14.14 6.69 -12.06
CA GLY A 259 -14.97 6.86 -10.87
C GLY A 259 -16.32 7.54 -11.15
N GLY A 260 -16.52 8.06 -12.36
CA GLY A 260 -17.77 8.69 -12.78
C GLY A 260 -17.91 10.14 -12.33
N VAL A 261 -19.06 10.74 -12.60
CA VAL A 261 -19.35 12.15 -12.24
C VAL A 261 -19.80 12.27 -10.79
N THR A 262 -19.36 13.34 -10.13
CA THR A 262 -19.86 13.73 -8.79
C THR A 262 -21.29 14.26 -8.87
N GLU A 263 -21.98 14.34 -7.73
CA GLU A 263 -23.32 14.94 -7.65
C GLU A 263 -23.35 16.39 -8.15
N ARG A 264 -22.30 17.16 -7.85
CA ARG A 264 -22.15 18.54 -8.30
C ARG A 264 -22.00 18.63 -9.83
N GLU A 265 -21.18 17.77 -10.41
CA GLU A 265 -20.98 17.69 -11.87
C GLU A 265 -22.27 17.22 -12.57
N ARG A 266 -22.98 16.26 -11.97
CA ARG A 266 -24.28 15.80 -12.46
C ARG A 266 -25.33 16.91 -12.46
N ALA A 267 -25.35 17.76 -11.44
CA ALA A 267 -26.21 18.94 -11.38
C ALA A 267 -25.88 19.99 -12.47
N GLN A 268 -24.67 19.94 -13.04
CA GLN A 268 -24.24 20.77 -14.17
C GLN A 268 -24.53 20.11 -15.53
N GLY A 269 -25.21 18.95 -15.54
CA GLY A 269 -25.58 18.22 -16.75
C GLY A 269 -24.50 17.27 -17.28
N LEU A 270 -23.36 17.12 -16.57
CA LEU A 270 -22.35 16.15 -16.93
C LEU A 270 -22.84 14.72 -16.66
N THR A 271 -22.50 13.83 -17.58
CA THR A 271 -22.84 12.41 -17.54
C THR A 271 -21.57 11.58 -17.70
N SER A 272 -21.62 10.33 -17.26
CA SER A 272 -20.52 9.38 -17.43
C SER A 272 -21.01 8.19 -18.22
N SER A 273 -20.27 7.82 -19.26
CA SER A 273 -20.47 6.55 -19.96
C SER A 273 -19.83 5.36 -19.22
N PHE A 274 -19.17 5.62 -18.08
CA PHE A 274 -18.42 4.63 -17.31
C PHE A 274 -19.18 4.03 -16.13
N ASP A 275 -20.34 4.58 -15.78
CA ASP A 275 -21.14 4.18 -14.61
C ASP A 275 -22.55 3.80 -15.08
N VAL A 276 -22.66 2.58 -15.61
CA VAL A 276 -23.90 2.02 -16.17
C VAL A 276 -24.18 0.69 -15.45
N PHE A 277 -25.41 0.48 -15.01
CA PHE A 277 -25.87 -0.75 -14.32
C PHE A 277 -25.04 -1.13 -13.07
N GLU A 278 -24.76 -0.16 -12.20
CA GLU A 278 -24.07 -0.37 -10.90
C GLU A 278 -22.63 -0.91 -11.02
N ARG A 279 -22.06 -0.91 -12.22
CA ARG A 279 -20.67 -1.27 -12.48
C ARG A 279 -19.93 -0.06 -13.02
N THR A 280 -18.70 0.13 -12.57
CA THR A 280 -17.80 1.15 -13.09
C THR A 280 -16.72 0.53 -13.96
N LEU A 281 -16.36 1.19 -15.07
CA LEU A 281 -15.20 0.80 -15.88
C LEU A 281 -13.91 0.77 -15.04
N LEU A 282 -13.88 1.52 -13.92
CA LEU A 282 -12.78 1.51 -12.95
C LEU A 282 -12.46 0.12 -12.42
N SER A 283 -13.47 -0.74 -12.24
CA SER A 283 -13.26 -2.11 -11.75
C SER A 283 -12.45 -3.00 -12.71
N SER A 284 -12.52 -2.71 -14.01
CA SER A 284 -11.76 -3.41 -15.05
C SER A 284 -10.44 -2.74 -15.42
N TYR A 285 -10.16 -1.54 -14.90
CA TYR A 285 -8.95 -0.78 -15.23
C TYR A 285 -7.70 -1.36 -14.54
N LYS A 286 -6.68 -1.70 -15.33
CA LYS A 286 -5.40 -2.31 -14.91
C LYS A 286 -4.20 -1.36 -15.02
N GLY A 287 -4.46 -0.05 -15.10
CA GLY A 287 -3.42 0.96 -15.20
C GLY A 287 -3.09 1.39 -16.63
N ILE A 288 -2.09 2.26 -16.74
CA ILE A 288 -1.62 2.86 -18.00
C ILE A 288 -0.11 2.74 -18.10
N SER A 289 0.40 2.48 -19.31
CA SER A 289 1.84 2.61 -19.61
C SER A 289 2.06 3.63 -20.71
N ILE A 290 3.06 4.50 -20.53
CA ILE A 290 3.41 5.53 -21.51
C ILE A 290 4.82 5.25 -22.03
N ALA A 291 4.94 4.98 -23.33
CA ALA A 291 6.22 4.74 -23.99
C ALA A 291 6.24 5.45 -25.33
N TYR A 292 7.31 6.20 -25.62
CA TYR A 292 7.50 6.90 -26.90
C TYR A 292 6.30 7.77 -27.33
N GLY A 293 5.64 8.40 -26.36
CA GLY A 293 4.45 9.23 -26.58
C GLY A 293 3.15 8.45 -26.85
N VAL A 294 3.15 7.14 -26.67
CA VAL A 294 1.95 6.30 -26.77
C VAL A 294 1.49 5.90 -25.36
N ALA A 295 0.30 6.31 -24.99
CA ALA A 295 -0.40 5.88 -23.78
C ALA A 295 -1.19 4.60 -24.07
N THR A 296 -0.85 3.50 -23.41
CA THR A 296 -1.60 2.24 -23.46
C THR A 296 -2.44 2.09 -22.21
N VAL A 297 -3.75 2.27 -22.32
CA VAL A 297 -4.73 2.09 -21.25
C VAL A 297 -5.09 0.61 -21.17
N LYS A 298 -4.87 -0.02 -20.02
CA LYS A 298 -4.99 -1.47 -19.85
C LYS A 298 -6.27 -1.82 -19.12
N PHE A 299 -6.95 -2.86 -19.59
CA PHE A 299 -8.16 -3.40 -19.00
C PHE A 299 -8.12 -4.92 -18.92
N ASP A 300 -8.98 -5.50 -18.07
CA ASP A 300 -9.37 -6.92 -18.19
C ASP A 300 -10.55 -7.12 -19.15
N ALA A 301 -10.85 -8.38 -19.48
CA ALA A 301 -11.97 -8.76 -20.35
C ALA A 301 -13.32 -8.14 -19.97
N ALA A 302 -13.58 -7.85 -18.69
CA ALA A 302 -14.87 -7.31 -18.27
C ALA A 302 -15.11 -5.88 -18.79
N ALA A 303 -14.05 -5.16 -19.17
CA ALA A 303 -14.18 -3.86 -19.82
C ALA A 303 -14.87 -3.94 -21.19
N MET A 304 -14.88 -5.11 -21.85
CA MET A 304 -15.57 -5.30 -23.12
C MET A 304 -17.07 -5.05 -23.02
N ALA A 305 -17.67 -5.14 -21.83
CA ALA A 305 -19.07 -4.75 -21.62
C ALA A 305 -19.35 -3.25 -21.86
N TYR A 306 -18.31 -2.41 -21.74
CA TYR A 306 -18.38 -0.97 -22.03
C TYR A 306 -17.82 -0.65 -23.42
N LEU A 307 -16.83 -1.42 -23.82
CA LEU A 307 -15.99 -1.09 -24.97
C LEU A 307 -16.46 -1.75 -26.26
N ASN A 308 -17.23 -2.85 -26.18
CA ASN A 308 -17.90 -3.47 -27.32
C ASN A 308 -19.31 -2.88 -27.45
N GLY A 309 -19.68 -2.47 -28.67
CA GLY A 309 -20.97 -1.86 -28.93
C GLY A 309 -20.97 -1.06 -30.22
N ALA A 310 -22.12 -0.49 -30.58
CA ALA A 310 -22.24 0.35 -31.76
C ALA A 310 -21.23 1.50 -31.74
N ALA A 311 -20.76 1.94 -32.91
CA ALA A 311 -19.72 2.96 -33.06
C ALA A 311 -19.94 4.22 -32.18
N CYS A 312 -21.19 4.66 -32.03
CA CYS A 312 -21.56 5.79 -31.17
C CYS A 312 -21.26 5.54 -29.68
N MET A 313 -21.58 4.35 -29.17
CA MET A 313 -21.30 3.96 -27.79
C MET A 313 -19.79 3.92 -27.54
N GLN A 314 -19.03 3.33 -28.47
CA GLN A 314 -17.58 3.30 -28.40
C GLN A 314 -16.98 4.71 -28.37
N MET A 315 -17.45 5.62 -29.22
CA MET A 315 -16.99 7.02 -29.22
C MET A 315 -17.29 7.72 -27.90
N SER A 316 -18.46 7.48 -27.31
CA SER A 316 -18.85 8.08 -26.03
C SER A 316 -18.01 7.62 -24.83
N VAL A 317 -17.34 6.46 -24.96
CA VAL A 317 -16.43 5.90 -23.96
C VAL A 317 -14.99 6.34 -24.24
N LYS A 318 -14.55 6.29 -25.51
CA LYS A 318 -13.18 6.64 -25.94
C LYS A 318 -12.88 8.13 -25.82
N ALA A 319 -13.77 9.00 -26.29
CA ALA A 319 -13.49 10.43 -26.37
C ALA A 319 -13.17 11.06 -25.00
N PRO A 320 -13.89 10.77 -23.90
CA PRO A 320 -13.50 11.17 -22.54
C PRO A 320 -12.06 10.77 -22.17
N MET A 321 -11.67 9.52 -22.44
CA MET A 321 -10.32 9.01 -22.15
C MET A 321 -9.26 9.72 -22.99
N GLU A 322 -9.49 9.80 -24.30
CA GLU A 322 -8.55 10.40 -25.24
C GLU A 322 -8.34 11.88 -24.94
N ARG A 323 -9.40 12.66 -24.71
CA ARG A 323 -9.29 14.09 -24.37
C ARG A 323 -8.59 14.30 -23.03
N THR A 324 -8.86 13.44 -22.05
CA THR A 324 -8.18 13.47 -20.75
C THR A 324 -6.69 13.14 -20.88
N LEU A 325 -6.28 12.23 -21.76
CA LEU A 325 -4.86 11.86 -21.88
C LEU A 325 -4.08 12.78 -22.83
N LEU A 326 -4.67 13.20 -23.94
CA LEU A 326 -4.03 14.05 -24.94
C LEU A 326 -3.81 15.50 -24.46
N GLN A 327 -4.36 15.87 -23.30
CA GLN A 327 -4.00 17.12 -22.63
C GLN A 327 -2.52 17.16 -22.23
N PHE A 328 -1.91 16.00 -21.98
CA PHE A 328 -0.52 15.91 -21.55
C PHE A 328 0.42 15.99 -22.76
N PRO A 329 1.31 16.99 -22.86
CA PRO A 329 2.13 17.19 -24.06
C PRO A 329 3.03 16.01 -24.43
N SER A 330 3.37 15.16 -23.46
CA SER A 330 4.15 13.94 -23.67
C SER A 330 3.37 12.82 -24.36
N ILE A 331 2.03 12.83 -24.32
CA ILE A 331 1.16 11.82 -24.94
C ILE A 331 0.71 12.33 -26.31
N LYS A 332 1.05 11.58 -27.35
CA LYS A 332 0.71 11.87 -28.77
C LYS A 332 -0.38 10.95 -29.30
N LYS A 333 -0.49 9.75 -28.74
CA LYS A 333 -1.45 8.73 -29.15
C LYS A 333 -1.96 7.98 -27.92
N VAL A 334 -3.24 7.64 -27.94
CA VAL A 334 -3.85 6.72 -26.98
C VAL A 334 -4.14 5.40 -27.71
N GLN A 335 -3.85 4.31 -27.04
CA GLN A 335 -4.22 2.96 -27.45
C GLN A 335 -4.66 2.18 -26.22
N TYR A 336 -5.19 0.98 -26.45
CA TYR A 336 -5.86 0.22 -25.41
C TYR A 336 -5.43 -1.24 -25.50
N SER A 337 -5.34 -1.90 -24.34
CA SER A 337 -5.12 -3.34 -24.27
C SER A 337 -6.17 -4.01 -23.39
N VAL A 338 -6.64 -5.19 -23.79
CA VAL A 338 -7.51 -6.05 -22.98
C VAL A 338 -6.79 -7.37 -22.78
N ASP A 339 -6.62 -7.79 -21.53
CA ASP A 339 -5.87 -9.00 -21.14
C ASP A 339 -4.45 -9.08 -21.75
N GLY A 340 -3.81 -7.92 -21.94
CA GLY A 340 -2.46 -7.78 -22.49
C GLY A 340 -2.38 -7.65 -24.01
N GLU A 341 -3.48 -7.88 -24.73
CA GLU A 341 -3.53 -7.78 -26.19
C GLU A 341 -3.98 -6.39 -26.64
N ILE A 342 -3.33 -5.82 -27.66
CA ILE A 342 -3.69 -4.50 -28.19
C ILE A 342 -4.99 -4.59 -28.99
N VAL A 343 -5.96 -3.77 -28.61
CA VAL A 343 -7.24 -3.66 -29.31
C VAL A 343 -7.11 -2.63 -30.43
N THR A 344 -7.14 -3.12 -31.68
CA THR A 344 -7.09 -2.28 -32.89
C THR A 344 -8.47 -2.04 -33.49
N GLU A 345 -9.35 -3.04 -33.37
CA GLU A 345 -10.76 -2.99 -33.75
C GLU A 345 -11.60 -3.38 -32.53
N TRP A 346 -12.66 -2.61 -32.29
CA TRP A 346 -13.49 -2.73 -31.09
C TRP A 346 -14.81 -3.47 -31.35
N ASP A 347 -14.98 -3.91 -32.59
CA ASP A 347 -16.07 -4.75 -33.05
C ASP A 347 -15.57 -6.20 -32.95
N ALA A 348 -16.29 -7.05 -32.23
CA ALA A 348 -16.10 -8.50 -32.25
C ALA A 348 -16.83 -9.14 -33.45
#